data_AF-A0A9X8G217-F1
#
_entry.id   AF-A0A9X8G217-F1
#
_cell.length_a   1.000
_cell.length_b   1.000
_cell.length_c   1.000
_cell.angle_alpha   90.00
_cell.angle_beta   90.00
_cell.angle_gamma   90.00
#
_symmetry.space_group_name_H-M   'P 1'
#
loop_
_entity.id
_entity.type
_entity.pdbx_description
1 polymer ?
#
loop_
_entity_poly.entity_id
_entity_poly.type
_entity_poly.pdbx_seq_one_letter_code
_entity_poly.pdbx_strand_id
1 'polypeptide(L)'
;MNRITAIASIVAVVVIAVLAALLAFAKADLSNAESDNRVLKSDNALQGQVIATQAFNVNRFNQVAQLAASANAVVAGDAEKTIIEYREILRREKTCDLPVPADIARGLLEYAYRLRASAMHADSGQPDTADVSAVATGGITYCQAVLWIRPLLSTIEQGNNNFAGIRDIERQRQQQKSPPKRANGEIFRLSDRFKH
;
A
#
# COMPACT_ATOMS: atom_id res chain seq x y z
N MET A 1 -39.32 -2.66 78.43
CA MET A 1 -39.20 -2.32 77.00
C MET A 1 -40.50 -2.65 76.30
N ASN A 2 -41.16 -1.65 75.69
CA ASN A 2 -42.46 -1.85 75.04
C ASN A 2 -42.28 -2.53 73.66
N ARG A 3 -43.13 -3.49 73.32
CA ARG A 3 -43.09 -4.20 72.02
C ARG A 3 -43.11 -3.24 70.82
N ILE A 4 -43.78 -2.09 70.97
CA ILE A 4 -43.88 -1.04 69.96
C ILE A 4 -42.51 -0.40 69.66
N THR A 5 -41.66 -0.16 70.68
CA THR A 5 -40.33 0.42 70.47
C THR A 5 -39.37 -0.56 69.80
N ALA A 6 -39.56 -1.87 70.02
CA ALA A 6 -38.78 -2.92 69.35
C ALA A 6 -39.20 -3.11 67.88
N ILE A 7 -40.49 -2.99 67.56
CA ILE A 7 -40.98 -3.05 66.17
C ILE A 7 -40.52 -1.81 65.39
N ALA A 8 -40.60 -0.62 66.00
CA ALA A 8 -40.14 0.62 65.38
C ALA A 8 -38.64 0.62 65.06
N SER A 9 -37.79 0.04 65.93
CA SER A 9 -36.35 -0.06 65.67
C SER A 9 -36.03 -1.03 64.53
N ILE A 10 -36.73 -2.16 64.43
CA ILE A 10 -36.54 -3.13 63.34
C ILE A 10 -36.91 -2.51 61.99
N VAL A 11 -38.05 -1.81 61.93
CA VAL A 11 -38.50 -1.14 60.69
C VAL A 11 -37.48 -0.08 60.25
N ALA A 12 -36.95 0.72 61.19
CA ALA A 12 -35.92 1.71 60.88
C ALA A 12 -34.65 1.07 60.29
N VAL A 13 -34.20 -0.06 60.85
CA VAL A 13 -33.03 -0.79 60.34
C VAL A 13 -33.28 -1.34 58.93
N VAL A 14 -34.47 -1.88 58.67
CA VAL A 14 -34.83 -2.40 57.33
C VAL A 14 -34.85 -1.28 56.30
N VAL A 15 -35.44 -0.12 56.62
CA VAL A 15 -35.48 1.04 55.71
C VAL A 15 -34.07 1.54 55.41
N ILE A 16 -33.20 1.61 56.42
CA ILE A 16 -31.79 2.01 56.24
C ILE A 16 -31.07 0.99 55.34
N ALA A 17 -31.29 -0.31 55.54
CA ALA A 17 -30.68 -1.35 54.72
C ALA A 17 -31.12 -1.28 53.24
N VAL A 18 -32.42 -1.05 53.00
CA VAL A 18 -32.95 -0.89 51.64
C VAL A 18 -32.38 0.36 50.97
N LEU A 19 -32.32 1.49 51.68
CA LEU A 19 -31.71 2.73 51.18
C LEU A 19 -30.22 2.54 50.85
N ALA A 20 -29.48 1.83 51.71
CA ALA A 20 -28.08 1.52 51.48
C ALA A 20 -27.88 0.64 50.22
N ALA A 21 -28.76 -0.36 50.01
CA ALA A 21 -28.72 -1.20 48.82
C ALA A 21 -29.01 -0.40 47.55
N LEU A 22 -30.05 0.45 47.54
CA LEU A 22 -30.40 1.29 46.40
C LEU A 22 -29.27 2.27 46.04
N LEU A 23 -28.62 2.86 47.04
CA LEU A 23 -27.45 3.71 46.83
C LEU A 23 -26.26 2.94 46.25
N ALA A 24 -26.03 1.70 46.68
CA ALA A 24 -24.96 0.86 46.15
C ALA A 24 -25.20 0.52 44.67
N PHE A 25 -26.43 0.15 44.30
CA PHE A 25 -26.80 -0.13 42.91
C PHE A 25 -26.67 1.12 42.03
N ALA A 26 -27.17 2.28 42.47
CA ALA A 26 -27.08 3.53 41.71
C ALA A 26 -25.61 3.96 41.47
N LYS A 27 -24.72 3.76 42.44
CA LYS A 27 -23.28 4.04 42.26
C LYS A 27 -22.60 3.07 41.31
N ALA A 28 -22.99 1.80 41.35
CA ALA A 28 -22.48 0.79 40.42
C ALA A 28 -22.90 1.11 38.98
N ASP A 29 -24.16 1.47 38.75
CA ASP A 29 -24.67 1.86 37.44
C ASP A 29 -23.98 3.13 36.91
N LEU A 30 -23.77 4.13 37.76
CA LEU A 30 -23.03 5.34 37.39
C LEU A 30 -21.57 5.02 37.01
N SER A 31 -20.92 4.15 37.79
CA SER A 31 -19.53 3.70 37.52
C SER A 31 -19.43 2.93 36.20
N ASN A 32 -20.40 2.07 35.91
CA ASN A 32 -20.46 1.31 34.67
C ASN A 32 -20.69 2.24 33.47
N ALA A 33 -21.65 3.17 33.58
CA ALA A 33 -21.94 4.15 32.54
C ALA A 33 -20.75 5.08 32.26
N GLU A 34 -20.01 5.51 33.29
CA GLU A 34 -18.81 6.31 33.13
C GLU A 34 -17.68 5.51 32.47
N SER A 35 -17.52 4.24 32.86
CA SER A 35 -16.56 3.33 32.23
C SER A 35 -16.85 3.11 30.75
N ASP A 36 -18.11 2.82 30.39
CA ASP A 36 -18.53 2.64 29.00
C ASP A 36 -18.32 3.92 28.18
N ASN A 37 -18.61 5.10 28.75
CA ASN A 37 -18.37 6.37 28.07
C ASN A 37 -16.86 6.61 27.81
N ARG A 38 -16.00 6.24 28.77
CA ARG A 38 -14.54 6.30 28.59
C ARG A 38 -14.06 5.34 27.51
N VAL A 39 -14.59 4.12 27.45
CA VAL A 39 -14.28 3.14 26.41
C VAL A 39 -14.73 3.65 25.04
N LEU A 40 -15.98 4.09 24.89
CA LEU A 40 -16.50 4.64 23.64
C LEU A 40 -15.71 5.86 23.15
N LYS A 41 -15.28 6.73 24.07
CA LYS A 41 -14.44 7.89 23.75
C LYS A 41 -13.05 7.47 23.27
N SER A 42 -12.45 6.45 23.87
CA SER A 42 -11.19 5.85 23.42
C SER A 42 -11.36 5.21 22.04
N ASP A 43 -12.42 4.45 21.82
CA ASP A 43 -12.68 3.78 20.55
C ASP A 43 -12.93 4.78 19.42
N ASN A 44 -13.68 5.86 19.67
CA ASN A 44 -13.86 6.93 18.70
C ASN A 44 -12.55 7.67 18.38
N ALA A 45 -11.68 7.88 19.38
CA ALA A 45 -10.36 8.45 19.15
C ALA A 45 -9.46 7.54 18.30
N LEU A 46 -9.47 6.23 18.60
CA LEU A 46 -8.73 5.21 17.85
C LEU A 46 -9.26 5.05 16.42
N GLN A 47 -10.57 5.00 16.24
CA GLN A 47 -11.20 4.94 14.92
C GLN A 47 -10.92 6.19 14.08
N GLY A 48 -11.03 7.38 14.68
CA GLY A 48 -10.68 8.64 14.02
C GLY A 48 -9.21 8.70 13.59
N GLN A 49 -8.31 8.16 14.42
CA GLN A 49 -6.88 8.06 14.09
C GLN A 49 -6.61 7.09 12.94
N VAL A 50 -7.27 5.92 12.91
CA VAL A 50 -7.15 4.96 11.79
C VAL A 50 -7.69 5.56 10.49
N ILE A 51 -8.84 6.23 10.53
CA ILE A 51 -9.45 6.86 9.34
C ILE A 51 -8.56 7.98 8.79
N ALA A 52 -8.06 8.87 9.66
CA ALA A 52 -7.16 9.95 9.24
C ALA A 52 -5.84 9.41 8.65
N THR A 53 -5.30 8.35 9.25
CA THR A 53 -4.07 7.69 8.76
C THR A 53 -4.32 6.99 7.43
N GLN A 54 -5.45 6.30 7.29
CA GLN A 54 -5.80 5.58 6.06
C GLN A 54 -6.06 6.56 4.90
N ALA A 55 -6.78 7.65 5.13
CA ALA A 55 -7.06 8.68 4.11
C ALA A 55 -5.81 9.41 3.64
N PHE A 56 -4.91 9.79 4.56
CA PHE A 56 -3.64 10.42 4.22
C PHE A 56 -2.74 9.47 3.41
N ASN A 57 -2.68 8.20 3.82
CA ASN A 57 -1.93 7.17 3.13
C ASN A 57 -2.49 6.97 1.70
N VAL A 58 -3.80 6.81 1.51
CA VAL A 58 -4.45 6.69 0.19
C VAL A 58 -4.16 7.89 -0.72
N ASN A 59 -4.25 9.12 -0.20
CA ASN A 59 -3.96 10.31 -0.99
C ASN A 59 -2.49 10.33 -1.47
N ARG A 60 -1.55 9.95 -0.61
CA ARG A 60 -0.12 9.81 -0.96
C ARG A 60 0.13 8.70 -1.99
N PHE A 61 -0.52 7.54 -1.84
CA PHE A 61 -0.46 6.46 -2.83
C PHE A 61 -0.94 6.94 -4.20
N ASN A 62 -2.07 7.64 -4.23
CA ASN A 62 -2.65 8.15 -5.47
C ASN A 62 -1.72 9.16 -6.16
N GLN A 63 -1.09 10.06 -5.39
CA GLN A 63 -0.12 11.01 -5.94
C GLN A 63 1.09 10.31 -6.58
N VAL A 64 1.68 9.31 -5.90
CA VAL A 64 2.83 8.56 -6.44
C VAL A 64 2.43 7.75 -7.67
N ALA A 65 1.25 7.13 -7.65
CA ALA A 65 0.72 6.42 -8.81
C ALA A 65 0.47 7.34 -10.00
N GLN A 66 -0.07 8.54 -9.78
CA GLN A 66 -0.31 9.53 -10.82
C GLN A 66 0.99 10.05 -11.44
N LEU A 67 2.03 10.28 -10.63
CA LEU A 67 3.36 10.66 -11.11
C LEU A 67 4.01 9.55 -11.95
N ALA A 68 3.89 8.29 -11.54
CA ALA A 68 4.38 7.17 -12.34
C ALA A 68 3.59 7.03 -13.65
N ALA A 69 2.27 7.16 -13.60
CA ALA A 69 1.42 7.08 -14.79
C ALA A 69 1.71 8.20 -15.81
N SER A 70 1.92 9.44 -15.34
CA SER A 70 2.26 10.56 -16.23
C SER A 70 3.64 10.40 -16.85
N ALA A 71 4.64 9.96 -16.06
CA ALA A 71 5.97 9.64 -16.58
C ALA A 71 5.90 8.53 -17.64
N ASN A 72 5.13 7.47 -17.38
CA ASN A 72 4.96 6.36 -18.31
C ASN A 72 4.27 6.79 -19.62
N ALA A 73 3.31 7.71 -19.56
CA ALA A 73 2.66 8.25 -20.76
C ALA A 73 3.65 9.01 -21.65
N VAL A 74 4.56 9.80 -21.07
CA VAL A 74 5.62 10.50 -21.81
C VAL A 74 6.57 9.50 -22.46
N VAL A 75 7.03 8.50 -21.70
CA VAL A 75 7.94 7.44 -22.18
C VAL A 75 7.32 6.62 -23.32
N ALA A 76 6.01 6.33 -23.24
CA ALA A 76 5.29 5.66 -24.32
C ALA A 76 5.20 6.55 -25.57
N GLY A 77 4.82 7.82 -25.42
CA GLY A 77 4.72 8.76 -26.53
C GLY A 77 6.06 9.02 -27.23
N ASP A 78 7.15 9.13 -26.48
CA ASP A 78 8.49 9.31 -27.05
C ASP A 78 9.03 8.03 -27.72
N ALA A 79 8.60 6.85 -27.26
CA ALA A 79 8.89 5.61 -27.96
C ALA A 79 8.17 5.54 -29.31
N GLU A 80 6.90 5.93 -29.35
CA GLU A 80 6.09 5.94 -30.58
C GLU A 80 6.67 6.90 -31.64
N LYS A 81 7.06 8.12 -31.24
CA LYS A 81 7.75 9.06 -32.14
C LYS A 81 9.01 8.47 -32.73
N THR A 82 9.86 7.86 -31.91
CA THR A 82 11.11 7.25 -32.38
C THR A 82 10.84 6.05 -33.30
N ILE A 83 9.78 5.27 -33.08
CA ILE A 83 9.40 4.18 -34.00
C ILE A 83 9.02 4.73 -35.37
N ILE A 84 8.27 5.84 -35.42
CA ILE A 84 7.90 6.51 -36.68
C ILE A 84 9.16 6.97 -37.41
N GLU A 85 10.05 7.68 -36.70
CA GLU A 85 11.34 8.14 -37.26
C GLU A 85 12.17 6.97 -37.79
N TYR A 86 12.30 5.89 -37.02
CA TYR A 86 13.07 4.72 -37.41
C TYR A 86 12.46 4.03 -38.63
N ARG A 87 11.12 3.96 -38.74
CA ARG A 87 10.46 3.43 -39.94
C ARG A 87 10.77 4.27 -41.17
N GLU A 88 10.84 5.59 -41.04
CA GLU A 88 11.20 6.47 -42.17
C GLU A 88 12.65 6.27 -42.62
N ILE A 89 13.58 6.12 -41.68
CA ILE A 89 15.00 5.85 -41.97
C ILE A 89 15.13 4.47 -42.63
N LEU A 90 14.57 3.44 -42.01
CA LEU A 90 14.68 2.05 -42.44
C LEU A 90 14.05 1.80 -43.81
N ARG A 91 12.99 2.53 -44.18
CA ARG A 91 12.39 2.45 -45.52
C ARG A 91 13.38 2.79 -46.65
N ARG A 92 14.45 3.52 -46.34
CA ARG A 92 15.49 3.92 -47.31
C ARG A 92 16.66 2.93 -47.35
N GLU A 93 16.73 2.02 -46.39
CA GLU A 93 17.83 1.07 -46.22
C GLU A 93 17.48 -0.27 -46.91
N LYS A 94 18.23 -0.65 -47.94
CA LYS A 94 17.92 -1.87 -48.72
C LYS A 94 18.31 -3.17 -48.02
N THR A 95 19.17 -3.10 -47.01
CA THR A 95 19.70 -4.27 -46.32
C THR A 95 18.88 -4.69 -45.10
N CYS A 96 17.90 -3.90 -44.69
CA CYS A 96 17.17 -4.17 -43.44
C CYS A 96 16.16 -5.32 -43.56
N ASP A 97 15.68 -5.64 -44.78
CA ASP A 97 14.71 -6.72 -45.01
C ASP A 97 15.34 -8.11 -44.99
N LEU A 98 16.67 -8.21 -44.85
CA LEU A 98 17.33 -9.50 -44.71
C LEU A 98 16.85 -10.22 -43.44
N PRO A 99 16.62 -11.55 -43.51
CA PRO A 99 16.26 -12.33 -42.34
C PRO A 99 17.44 -12.41 -41.37
N VAL A 100 17.15 -12.32 -40.07
CA VAL A 100 18.15 -12.61 -39.04
C VAL A 100 18.52 -14.09 -39.12
N PRO A 101 19.81 -14.46 -39.01
CA PRO A 101 20.25 -15.86 -39.03
C PRO A 101 19.47 -16.75 -38.05
N ALA A 102 19.09 -17.94 -38.51
CA ALA A 102 18.17 -18.82 -37.79
C ALA A 102 18.65 -19.18 -36.39
N ASP A 103 19.96 -19.36 -36.17
CA ASP A 103 20.50 -19.70 -34.86
C ASP A 103 20.37 -18.54 -33.86
N ILE A 104 20.52 -17.30 -34.32
CA ILE A 104 20.32 -16.10 -33.49
C ILE A 104 18.83 -15.94 -33.17
N ALA A 105 17.96 -16.05 -34.17
CA ALA A 105 16.51 -15.95 -33.98
C ALA A 105 15.99 -17.03 -33.01
N ARG A 106 16.51 -18.27 -33.11
CA ARG A 106 16.19 -19.37 -32.19
C ARG A 106 16.65 -19.06 -30.77
N GLY A 107 17.88 -18.55 -30.59
CA GLY A 107 18.39 -18.16 -29.28
C GLY A 107 17.57 -17.04 -28.62
N LEU A 108 17.13 -16.04 -29.40
CA LEU A 108 16.25 -14.97 -28.91
C LEU A 108 14.88 -15.51 -28.49
N LEU A 109 14.31 -16.43 -29.27
CA LEU A 109 13.03 -17.07 -28.96
C LEU A 109 13.12 -17.90 -27.67
N GLU A 110 14.18 -18.69 -27.52
CA GLU A 110 14.43 -19.47 -26.29
C GLU A 110 14.59 -18.56 -25.07
N TYR A 111 15.33 -17.46 -25.21
CA TYR A 111 15.46 -16.46 -24.15
C TYR A 111 14.11 -15.85 -23.77
N ALA A 112 13.28 -15.48 -24.76
CA ALA A 112 11.95 -14.94 -24.52
C ALA A 112 11.04 -15.95 -23.81
N TYR A 113 11.10 -17.23 -24.19
CA TYR A 113 10.39 -18.30 -23.48
C TYR A 113 10.85 -18.43 -22.03
N ARG A 114 12.16 -18.42 -21.77
CA ARG A 114 12.70 -18.48 -20.41
C ARG A 114 12.29 -17.26 -19.58
N LEU A 115 12.34 -16.07 -20.17
CA LEU A 115 11.90 -14.84 -19.51
C LEU A 115 10.42 -14.91 -19.15
N ARG A 116 9.56 -15.35 -20.09
CA ARG A 116 8.14 -15.56 -19.83
C ARG A 116 7.91 -16.59 -18.72
N ALA A 117 8.59 -17.73 -18.78
CA ALA A 117 8.50 -18.77 -17.76
C ALA A 117 8.94 -18.27 -16.37
N SER A 118 9.94 -17.37 -16.31
CA SER A 118 10.38 -16.76 -15.04
C SER A 118 9.42 -15.70 -14.51
N ALA A 119 8.67 -15.04 -15.39
CA ALA A 119 7.76 -13.96 -15.03
C ALA A 119 6.34 -14.45 -14.70
N MET A 120 5.91 -15.56 -15.28
CA MET A 120 4.62 -16.17 -14.96
C MET A 120 4.78 -17.15 -13.80
N HIS A 121 3.98 -16.97 -12.76
CA HIS A 121 3.76 -18.05 -11.79
C HIS A 121 2.97 -19.15 -12.51
N ALA A 122 3.47 -20.39 -12.51
CA ALA A 122 2.74 -21.51 -13.09
C ALA A 122 1.51 -21.79 -12.23
N ASP A 123 0.39 -21.15 -12.54
CA ASP A 123 -0.88 -21.50 -11.93
C ASP A 123 -1.27 -22.89 -12.45
N SER A 124 -1.09 -23.90 -11.60
CA SER A 124 -1.25 -25.31 -11.98
C SER A 124 -2.68 -25.73 -12.34
N GLY A 125 -3.65 -24.81 -12.29
CA GLY A 125 -5.08 -25.10 -12.42
C GLY A 125 -5.70 -24.86 -13.79
N GLN A 126 -5.11 -24.05 -14.67
CA GLN A 126 -5.69 -23.75 -15.97
C GLN A 126 -4.59 -23.29 -16.93
N PRO A 127 -4.39 -23.95 -18.10
CA PRO A 127 -3.57 -23.37 -19.14
C PRO A 127 -4.31 -22.12 -19.64
N ASP A 128 -3.91 -20.96 -19.12
CA ASP A 128 -4.37 -19.70 -19.64
C ASP A 128 -3.86 -19.63 -21.08
N THR A 129 -4.79 -19.77 -22.04
CA THR A 129 -4.58 -19.42 -23.43
C THR A 129 -4.46 -17.90 -23.51
N ALA A 130 -3.41 -17.36 -22.88
CA ALA A 130 -2.91 -16.04 -23.19
C ALA A 130 -2.69 -16.05 -24.69
N ASP A 131 -3.46 -15.21 -25.38
CA ASP A 131 -3.46 -15.00 -26.82
C ASP A 131 -2.04 -15.13 -27.36
N VAL A 132 -1.68 -16.35 -27.78
CA VAL A 132 -0.50 -16.59 -28.58
C VAL A 132 -0.96 -16.16 -29.95
N SER A 133 -1.10 -14.84 -30.12
CA SER A 133 -1.03 -14.22 -31.44
C SER A 133 0.16 -14.89 -32.09
N ALA A 134 -0.16 -15.76 -33.06
CA ALA A 134 0.74 -16.80 -33.53
C ALA A 134 2.12 -16.20 -33.75
N VAL A 135 3.16 -16.77 -33.12
CA VAL A 135 4.55 -16.46 -33.46
C VAL A 135 4.59 -16.55 -34.98
N ALA A 136 4.79 -15.41 -35.63
CA ALA A 136 4.73 -15.34 -37.07
C ALA A 136 5.64 -16.43 -37.60
N THR A 137 5.07 -17.34 -38.40
CA THR A 137 5.80 -18.48 -38.98
C THR A 137 6.93 -18.03 -39.92
N GLY A 138 7.10 -16.71 -40.13
CA GLY A 138 8.23 -16.08 -40.79
C GLY A 138 9.25 -15.52 -39.78
N GLY A 139 10.52 -15.84 -39.98
CA GLY A 139 11.62 -15.35 -39.15
C GLY A 139 11.69 -13.81 -39.09
N ILE A 140 12.22 -13.29 -37.97
CA ILE A 140 12.40 -11.85 -37.75
C ILE A 140 13.44 -11.28 -38.73
N THR A 141 13.16 -10.12 -39.33
CA THR A 141 14.12 -9.38 -40.16
C THR A 141 14.91 -8.36 -39.33
N TYR A 142 16.04 -7.86 -39.86
CA TYR A 142 16.80 -6.81 -39.17
C TYR A 142 15.97 -5.53 -38.95
N CYS A 143 15.14 -5.17 -39.94
CA CYS A 143 14.20 -4.06 -39.87
C CYS A 143 13.22 -4.24 -38.70
N GLN A 144 12.62 -5.43 -38.59
CA GLN A 144 11.74 -5.75 -37.46
C GLN A 144 12.51 -5.72 -36.14
N ALA A 145 13.68 -6.36 -36.06
CA ALA A 145 14.47 -6.38 -34.82
C ALA A 145 14.78 -4.96 -34.30
N VAL A 146 15.22 -4.05 -35.17
CA VAL A 146 15.53 -2.66 -34.80
C VAL A 146 14.28 -1.92 -34.33
N LEU A 147 13.13 -2.11 -34.99
CA LEU A 147 11.87 -1.47 -34.60
C LEU A 147 11.32 -1.96 -33.26
N TRP A 148 11.73 -3.15 -32.78
CA TRP A 148 11.32 -3.69 -31.48
C TRP A 148 12.17 -3.20 -30.31
N ILE A 149 13.39 -2.72 -30.56
CA ILE A 149 14.29 -2.23 -29.50
C ILE A 149 13.65 -1.07 -28.73
N ARG A 150 13.12 -0.06 -29.44
CA ARG A 150 12.55 1.12 -28.80
C ARG A 150 11.31 0.82 -27.94
N PRO A 151 10.31 0.05 -28.39
CA PRO A 151 9.24 -0.45 -27.54
C PRO A 151 9.75 -1.17 -26.29
N LEU A 152 10.73 -2.07 -26.42
CA LEU A 152 11.26 -2.84 -25.29
C LEU A 152 11.92 -1.93 -24.24
N LEU A 153 12.73 -0.96 -24.66
CA LEU A 153 13.34 0.01 -23.75
C LEU A 153 12.25 0.85 -23.05
N SER A 154 11.22 1.26 -23.77
CA SER A 154 10.07 1.97 -23.19
C SER A 154 9.37 1.16 -22.11
N THR A 155 9.09 -0.13 -22.36
CA THR A 155 8.48 -1.02 -21.36
C THR A 155 9.37 -1.18 -20.11
N ILE A 156 10.68 -1.30 -20.28
CA ILE A 156 11.63 -1.40 -19.16
C ILE A 156 11.63 -0.10 -18.35
N GLU A 157 11.68 1.05 -19.00
CA GLU A 157 11.65 2.36 -18.35
C GLU A 157 10.34 2.58 -17.57
N GLN A 158 9.20 2.21 -18.16
CA GLN A 158 7.91 2.24 -17.46
C GLN A 158 7.89 1.32 -16.23
N GLY A 159 8.47 0.12 -16.35
CA GLY A 159 8.68 -0.78 -15.22
C GLY A 159 9.53 -0.14 -14.12
N ASN A 160 10.61 0.53 -14.48
CA ASN A 160 11.49 1.23 -13.54
C ASN A 160 10.79 2.38 -12.82
N ASN A 161 9.97 3.16 -13.53
CA ASN A 161 9.15 4.22 -12.93
C ASN A 161 8.15 3.64 -11.91
N ASN A 162 7.53 2.50 -12.23
CA ASN A 162 6.62 1.80 -11.32
C ASN A 162 7.37 1.29 -10.07
N PHE A 163 8.55 0.69 -10.23
CA PHE A 163 9.38 0.24 -9.11
C PHE A 163 9.89 1.41 -8.25
N ALA A 164 10.21 2.55 -8.86
CA ALA A 164 10.55 3.77 -8.14
C ALA A 164 9.37 4.23 -7.26
N GLY A 165 8.15 4.26 -7.82
CA GLY A 165 6.94 4.58 -7.06
C GLY A 165 6.70 3.62 -5.89
N ILE A 166 6.82 2.30 -6.11
CA ILE A 166 6.70 1.28 -5.04
C ILE A 166 7.74 1.51 -3.93
N ARG A 167 8.99 1.79 -4.30
CA ARG A 167 10.06 2.05 -3.32
C ARG A 167 9.80 3.31 -2.51
N ASP A 168 9.26 4.36 -3.11
CA ASP A 168 8.94 5.59 -2.40
C ASP A 168 7.77 5.39 -1.43
N ILE A 169 6.77 4.64 -1.85
CA ILE A 169 5.69 4.16 -0.99
C ILE A 169 6.24 3.37 0.21
N GLU A 170 7.15 2.43 -0.03
CA GLU A 170 7.66 1.54 1.02
C GLU A 170 8.53 2.30 2.02
N ARG A 171 9.35 3.25 1.55
CA ARG A 171 10.09 4.18 2.43
C ARG A 171 9.15 4.98 3.33
N GLN A 172 8.03 5.45 2.81
CA GLN A 172 7.05 6.21 3.60
C GLN A 172 6.39 5.32 4.67
N ARG A 173 6.06 4.07 4.35
CA ARG A 173 5.58 3.10 5.34
C ARG A 173 6.60 2.86 6.45
N GLN A 174 7.88 2.71 6.11
CA GLN A 174 8.96 2.52 7.09
C GLN A 174 9.14 3.75 8.00
N GLN A 175 9.00 4.97 7.46
CA GLN A 175 9.02 6.19 8.25
C GLN A 175 7.84 6.29 9.23
N GLN A 176 6.65 5.85 8.82
CA GLN A 176 5.46 5.83 9.68
C GLN A 176 5.55 4.76 10.79
N LYS A 177 6.26 3.65 10.54
CA LYS A 177 6.48 2.58 11.53
C LYS A 177 7.60 2.91 12.53
N SER A 178 8.46 3.88 12.21
CA SER A 178 9.53 4.31 13.11
C SER A 178 8.95 5.18 14.24
N PRO A 179 9.19 4.89 15.53
CA PRO A 179 8.74 5.75 16.61
C PRO A 179 9.34 7.15 16.42
N PRO A 180 8.61 8.24 16.76
CA PRO A 180 9.16 9.58 16.66
C PRO A 180 10.49 9.60 17.42
N LYS A 181 11.58 10.03 16.77
CA LYS A 181 12.85 10.27 17.45
C LYS A 181 12.54 11.21 18.60
N ARG A 182 12.47 10.68 19.82
CA ARG A 182 12.32 11.50 21.02
C ARG A 182 13.45 12.51 20.96
N ALA A 183 13.12 13.78 20.88
CA ALA A 183 14.01 14.89 21.16
C ALA A 183 14.37 14.85 22.66
N ASN A 184 14.95 13.75 23.13
CA ASN A 184 15.45 13.56 24.49
C ASN A 184 16.90 14.06 24.58
N GLY A 185 17.17 15.23 24.00
CA GLY A 185 18.47 15.91 24.07
C GLY A 185 18.44 17.19 24.89
N GLU A 186 17.28 17.83 25.06
CA GLU A 186 17.21 19.18 25.65
C GLU A 186 16.51 19.25 27.01
N ILE A 187 15.68 18.27 27.38
CA ILE A 187 14.95 18.32 28.66
C ILE A 187 15.82 17.89 29.86
N PHE A 188 16.90 17.14 29.64
CA PHE A 188 17.78 16.70 30.74
C PHE A 188 18.77 17.79 31.22
N ARG A 189 18.92 18.92 30.51
CA ARG A 189 19.83 20.00 30.93
C ARG A 189 19.20 21.09 31.80
N LEU A 190 17.88 21.07 32.02
CA LEU A 190 17.19 22.06 32.85
C LEU A 190 16.95 21.58 34.29
N SER A 191 17.03 20.27 34.55
CA SER A 191 16.84 19.74 35.91
C SER A 191 18.07 19.86 36.82
N ASP A 192 19.27 20.05 36.25
CA ASP A 192 20.51 20.22 37.03
C ASP A 192 20.83 21.68 37.38
N ARG A 193 20.06 22.66 36.88
CA ARG A 193 20.31 24.09 37.12
C ARG A 193 19.44 24.71 38.22
N PHE A 194 18.66 23.91 38.95
CA PHE A 194 17.78 24.34 40.04
C PHE A 194 18.16 23.73 41.40
N LYS A 195 19.39 23.21 41.55
CA LYS A 195 19.86 22.58 42.80
C LYS A 195 21.08 23.23 43.45
N HIS A 196 21.29 24.52 43.23
CA HIS A 196 22.19 25.34 44.06
C HIS A 196 21.51 26.66 44.41
#